data_AF-A0A238GW20-F1
#
_entry.id   AF-A0A238GW20-F1
#
_cell.length_a   1.000
_cell.length_b   1.000
_cell.length_c   1.000
_cell.angle_alpha   90.00
_cell.angle_beta   90.00
_cell.angle_gamma   90.00
#
_symmetry.space_group_name_H-M   'P 1'
#
loop_
_entity.id
_entity.type
_entity.pdbx_description
1 polymer ?
#
loop_
_entity_poly.entity_id
_entity_poly.type
_entity_poly.pdbx_seq_one_letter_code
_entity_poly.pdbx_strand_id
1 'polypeptide(L)'
;MAKNNQSQRLSKQHKESLGVANIFTDEARLHDMGVSSISKLVMQKLEDEFKSLSFRHRASITKEEINSVLQGLDDELGRTLFI
;
A
#
# COMPACT_ATOMS: atom_id res chain seq x y z
N MET A 1 15.31 -49.81 8.00
CA MET A 1 15.02 -48.55 7.29
C MET A 1 13.83 -47.90 7.96
N ALA A 2 13.97 -46.68 8.48
CA ALA A 2 12.89 -46.00 9.20
C ALA A 2 11.67 -45.81 8.27
N LYS A 3 10.48 -46.20 8.73
CA LYS A 3 9.22 -46.05 7.97
C LYS A 3 9.04 -44.59 7.57
N ASN A 4 9.08 -44.31 6.27
CA ASN A 4 9.08 -42.97 5.68
C ASN A 4 7.69 -42.28 5.69
N ASN A 5 6.84 -42.61 6.67
CA ASN A 5 5.45 -42.19 6.77
C ASN A 5 5.31 -40.67 6.92
N GLN A 6 6.30 -40.02 7.53
CA GLN A 6 6.31 -38.57 7.70
C GLN A 6 6.43 -37.85 6.35
N SER A 7 7.32 -38.31 5.48
CA SER A 7 7.54 -37.74 4.15
C SER A 7 6.30 -37.87 3.25
N GLN A 8 5.60 -39.00 3.33
CA GLN A 8 4.34 -39.21 2.60
C GLN A 8 3.22 -38.31 3.13
N ARG A 9 3.09 -38.18 4.46
CA ARG A 9 2.09 -37.29 5.08
C ARG A 9 2.34 -35.84 4.68
N LEU A 10 3.57 -35.37 4.75
CA LEU A 10 3.95 -34.00 4.36
C LEU A 10 3.71 -33.74 2.88
N SER A 11 4.06 -34.69 2.01
CA SER A 11 3.79 -34.57 0.56
C SER A 11 2.30 -34.51 0.25
N LYS A 12 1.48 -35.29 0.96
CA LYS A 12 0.02 -35.26 0.79
C LYS A 12 -0.56 -33.92 1.24
N GLN A 13 -0.16 -33.43 2.42
CA GLN A 13 -0.57 -32.13 2.93
C GLN A 13 -0.17 -30.97 1.99
N HIS A 14 1.05 -31.01 1.43
CA HIS A 14 1.52 -29.97 0.52
C HIS A 14 0.75 -29.95 -0.81
N LYS A 15 0.34 -31.13 -1.32
CA LYS A 15 -0.52 -31.22 -2.51
C LYS A 15 -1.94 -30.75 -2.22
N GLU A 16 -2.50 -31.11 -1.06
CA GLU A 16 -3.82 -30.65 -0.60
C GLU A 16 -3.85 -29.13 -0.39
N SER A 17 -2.76 -28.53 0.08
CA SER A 17 -2.65 -27.09 0.28
C SER A 17 -2.34 -26.31 -1.00
N LEU A 18 -2.30 -26.94 -2.18
CA LEU A 18 -1.82 -26.38 -3.46
C LEU A 18 -0.40 -25.80 -3.40
N GLY A 19 0.37 -26.20 -2.38
CA GLY A 19 1.76 -25.81 -2.17
C GLY A 19 2.01 -24.31 -2.29
N VAL A 20 2.96 -23.94 -3.13
CA VAL A 20 3.43 -22.56 -3.34
C VAL A 20 2.36 -21.68 -4.00
N ALA A 21 1.41 -22.27 -4.74
CA ALA A 21 0.37 -21.51 -5.45
C ALA A 21 -0.59 -20.79 -4.50
N ASN A 22 -0.85 -21.34 -3.31
CA ASN A 22 -1.66 -20.69 -2.27
C ASN A 22 -0.87 -19.72 -1.37
N ILE A 23 0.46 -19.64 -1.52
CA ILE A 23 1.29 -18.72 -0.72
C ILE A 23 1.30 -17.32 -1.36
N PHE A 24 1.18 -17.24 -2.69
CA PHE A 24 1.16 -15.99 -3.44
C PHE A 24 -0.23 -15.71 -4.04
N THR A 25 -1.25 -15.66 -3.19
CA THR A 25 -2.60 -15.27 -3.60
C THR A 25 -2.69 -13.76 -3.84
N ASP A 26 -3.74 -13.34 -4.55
CA ASP A 26 -4.03 -11.91 -4.75
C ASP A 26 -4.25 -11.18 -3.41
N GLU A 27 -4.80 -11.88 -2.41
CA GLU A 27 -4.94 -11.38 -1.03
C GLU A 27 -3.58 -11.15 -0.38
N ALA A 28 -2.65 -12.10 -0.48
CA ALA A 28 -1.28 -11.92 0.03
C ALA A 28 -0.59 -10.74 -0.66
N ARG A 29 -0.81 -10.57 -1.97
CA ARG A 29 -0.31 -9.41 -2.73
C ARG A 29 -0.93 -8.09 -2.25
N LEU A 30 -2.23 -8.05 -2.00
CA LEU A 30 -2.93 -6.87 -1.46
C LEU A 30 -2.44 -6.50 -0.06
N HIS A 31 -2.13 -7.50 0.78
CA HIS A 31 -1.57 -7.27 2.11
C HIS A 31 -0.09 -6.83 2.06
N ASP A 32 0.67 -7.28 1.06
CA ASP A 32 2.07 -6.89 0.83
C ASP A 32 2.19 -5.58 0.03
N MET A 33 1.07 -5.06 -0.53
CA MET A 33 1.06 -3.77 -1.20
C MET A 33 1.35 -2.66 -0.19
N GLY A 34 2.51 -2.02 -0.36
CA GLY A 34 2.88 -0.85 0.43
C GLY A 34 1.82 0.25 0.35
N VAL A 35 1.70 1.06 1.40
CA VAL A 35 0.71 2.14 1.54
C VAL A 35 0.69 3.10 0.34
N SER A 36 1.83 3.31 -0.32
CA SER A 36 1.95 4.12 -1.56
C SER A 36 1.26 3.49 -2.78
N SER A 37 1.19 2.16 -2.85
CA SER A 37 0.45 1.46 -3.91
C SER A 37 -1.06 1.54 -3.66
N ILE A 38 -1.47 1.46 -2.39
CA ILE A 38 -2.87 1.61 -1.99
C ILE A 38 -3.37 3.04 -2.23
N SER A 39 -2.58 4.07 -1.94
CA SER A 39 -2.98 5.47 -2.18
C SER A 39 -3.29 5.75 -3.65
N LYS A 40 -2.53 5.15 -4.58
CA LYS A 40 -2.79 5.24 -6.03
C LYS A 40 -4.05 4.48 -6.43
N LEU A 41 -4.29 3.30 -5.87
CA LEU A 41 -5.49 2.51 -6.14
C LEU A 41 -6.76 3.24 -5.67
N VAL A 42 -6.70 3.88 -4.50
CA VAL A 42 -7.81 4.71 -3.99
C VAL A 42 -8.08 5.88 -4.93
N MET A 43 -7.04 6.57 -5.44
CA MET A 43 -7.21 7.65 -6.41
C MET A 43 -7.95 7.17 -7.68
N GLN A 44 -7.56 6.02 -8.24
CA GLN A 44 -8.23 5.45 -9.41
C GLN A 44 -9.71 5.17 -9.13
N LYS A 45 -10.03 4.61 -7.95
CA LYS A 45 -11.42 4.38 -7.54
C LYS A 45 -12.22 5.67 -7.42
N LEU A 46 -11.62 6.74 -6.90
CA LEU A 46 -12.26 8.05 -6.81
C LEU A 46 -12.51 8.67 -8.19
N GLU A 47 -11.60 8.49 -9.14
CA GLU A 47 -11.78 8.96 -10.53
C GLU A 47 -12.90 8.21 -11.26
N ASP A 48 -13.01 6.89 -11.03
CA ASP A 48 -14.08 6.06 -11.58
C ASP A 48 -15.47 6.47 -11.05
N GLU A 49 -15.55 6.75 -9.74
CA GLU A 49 -16.80 7.09 -9.04
C GLU A 49 -17.22 8.54 -9.27
N PHE A 50 -16.27 9.47 -9.30
CA PHE A 50 -16.53 10.91 -9.38
C PHE A 50 -15.92 11.56 -10.63
N LYS A 51 -16.45 11.19 -11.81
CA LYS A 51 -15.93 11.62 -13.11
C LYS A 51 -15.88 13.13 -13.37
N SER A 52 -16.65 13.92 -12.61
CA SER A 52 -16.65 15.40 -12.72
C SER A 52 -15.59 16.07 -11.85
N LEU A 53 -14.91 15.32 -10.98
CA LEU A 53 -13.85 15.82 -10.11
C LEU A 53 -12.48 15.44 -10.67
N SER A 54 -11.47 16.21 -10.29
CA SER A 54 -10.07 15.92 -10.63
C SER A 54 -9.31 15.56 -9.37
N PHE A 55 -8.67 14.40 -9.38
CA PHE A 55 -7.85 13.91 -8.28
C PHE A 55 -6.37 13.98 -8.64
N ARG A 56 -5.51 14.08 -7.62
CA ARG A 56 -4.06 14.05 -7.80
C ARG A 56 -3.39 13.29 -6.66
N HIS A 57 -2.42 12.46 -7.00
CA HIS A 57 -1.53 11.82 -6.04
C HIS A 57 -0.21 12.59 -5.95
N ARG A 58 0.29 12.80 -4.74
CA ARG A 58 1.60 13.41 -4.49
C ARG A 58 2.39 12.54 -3.54
N ALA A 59 3.63 12.22 -3.92
CA ALA A 59 4.54 11.45 -3.07
C ALA A 59 5.19 12.31 -1.98
N SER A 60 5.23 13.63 -2.17
CA SER A 60 5.81 14.58 -1.24
C SER A 60 5.11 15.93 -1.30
N ILE A 61 5.26 16.68 -0.22
CA ILE A 61 4.89 18.08 -0.07
C ILE A 61 6.10 18.81 0.52
N THR A 62 6.41 20.00 0.02
CA THR A 62 7.56 20.75 0.49
C THR A 62 7.19 21.59 1.70
N LYS A 63 8.18 21.90 2.55
CA LYS A 63 7.94 22.68 3.77
C LYS A 63 7.55 24.12 3.43
N GLU A 64 8.02 24.64 2.31
CA GLU A 64 7.64 25.94 1.76
C GLU A 64 6.15 25.99 1.42
N GLU A 65 5.60 24.93 0.82
CA GLU A 65 4.16 24.87 0.52
C GLU A 65 3.32 24.89 1.80
N ILE A 66 3.74 24.14 2.82
CA ILE A 66 3.07 24.12 4.12
C ILE A 66 3.12 25.52 4.76
N ASN A 67 4.29 26.14 4.79
CA ASN A 67 4.47 27.46 5.38
C ASN A 67 3.68 28.54 4.65
N SER A 68 3.60 28.47 3.31
CA SER A 68 2.81 29.41 2.50
C SER A 68 1.31 29.32 2.81
N VAL A 69 0.78 28.10 2.95
CA VAL A 69 -0.63 27.90 3.36
C VAL A 69 -0.88 28.40 4.78
N LEU A 70 0.05 28.16 5.71
CA LEU A 70 -0.05 28.63 7.09
C LEU A 70 -0.06 30.17 7.19
N GLN A 71 0.81 30.84 6.44
CA GLN A 71 0.87 32.31 6.38
C GLN A 71 -0.40 32.92 5.79
N GLY A 72 -1.06 32.23 4.86
CA GLY A 72 -2.36 32.66 4.34
C GLY A 72 -3.48 32.66 5.40
N LEU A 73 -3.31 31.98 6.53
CA LEU A 73 -4.26 31.97 7.65
C LEU A 73 -3.90 33.00 8.71
N ASP A 74 -2.61 33.07 9.06
CA ASP A 74 -2.08 33.99 10.07
C ASP A 74 -0.60 34.24 9.77
N ASP A 75 -0.22 35.51 9.69
CA ASP A 75 1.13 35.94 9.37
C ASP A 75 2.18 35.42 10.35
N GLU A 76 1.82 35.08 11.59
CA GLU A 76 2.73 34.53 12.61
C GLU A 76 3.00 33.02 12.44
N LEU A 77 2.21 32.30 11.64
CA LEU A 77 2.39 30.87 11.38
C LEU A 77 3.38 30.62 10.22
N GLY A 78 3.99 29.43 10.18
CA GLY A 78 4.88 29.03 9.06
C GLY A 78 6.17 29.84 8.93
N ARG A 79 6.67 30.47 10.00
CA ARG A 79 7.82 31.39 9.99
C ARG A 79 9.18 30.72 9.78
N THR A 80 9.35 29.46 10.16
CA THR A 80 10.68 28.82 10.21
C THR A 80 10.89 27.80 9.09
N LEU A 81 11.94 28.05 8.31
CA LEU A 81 12.48 27.12 7.32
C LEU A 81 13.97 26.89 7.59
N PHE A 82 14.26 26.02 8.56
CA PHE A 82 15.60 25.41 8.67
C PHE A 82 15.61 24.17 7.78
N ILE A 83 16.56 24.12 6.84
CA ILE A 83 16.82 23.01 5.90
C ILE A 83 18.07 22.28 6.36
#